data_AF-A0A941VMZ1-F1
#
_entry.id   AF-A0A941VMZ1-F1
#
_cell.length_a   1.000
_cell.length_b   1.000
_cell.length_c   1.000
_cell.angle_alpha   90.00
_cell.angle_beta   90.00
_cell.angle_gamma   90.00
#
_symmetry.space_group_name_H-M   'P 1'
#
loop_
_entity.id
_entity.type
_entity.pdbx_description
1 polymer ?
#
loop_
_entity_poly.entity_id
_entity_poly.type
_entity_poly.pdbx_seq_one_letter_code
_entity_poly.pdbx_strand_id
1 'polypeptide(L)'
;MSAHLLENLNPEQRAAVTLPHESALILAGAGSGKTRVLTTRIVWLIQTGQVSPHGILAVTFTNKAAKEMMTRISAMLPINTRGMWVGTFHGLANRLLRTHFREAGLPQSFQILDSQDQLSAIKRL
;
A
#
# COMPACT_ATOMS: atom_id res chain seq x y z
N MET A 1 4.14 4.71 23.66
CA MET A 1 2.95 4.11 23.00
C MET A 1 3.29 3.08 21.91
N SER A 2 4.56 2.69 21.72
CA SER A 2 4.98 1.70 20.70
C SER A 2 5.02 0.25 21.20
N ALA A 3 5.16 0.02 22.50
CA ALA A 3 5.31 -1.32 23.09
C ALA A 3 4.11 -2.25 22.81
N HIS A 4 2.88 -1.74 22.95
CA HIS A 4 1.65 -2.52 22.77
C HIS A 4 1.48 -3.07 21.34
N LEU A 5 2.09 -2.44 20.34
CA LEU A 5 2.00 -2.90 18.95
C LEU A 5 2.71 -4.25 18.74
N LEU A 6 3.74 -4.53 19.54
CA LEU A 6 4.60 -5.71 19.41
C LEU A 6 4.21 -6.87 20.33
N GLU A 7 3.40 -6.63 21.36
CA GLU A 7 3.10 -7.61 22.43
C GLU A 7 2.48 -8.91 21.94
N ASN A 8 1.70 -8.86 20.85
CA ASN A 8 0.95 -10.01 20.35
C ASN A 8 1.56 -10.64 19.09
N LEU A 9 2.84 -10.36 18.80
CA LEU A 9 3.58 -10.92 17.68
C LEU A 9 4.46 -12.08 18.15
N ASN A 10 4.55 -13.14 17.34
CA ASN A 10 5.59 -14.16 17.56
C ASN A 10 6.99 -13.57 17.24
N PRO A 11 8.09 -14.26 17.60
CA PRO A 11 9.44 -13.75 17.39
C PRO A 11 9.74 -13.36 15.93
N GLU A 12 9.29 -14.15 14.95
CA GLU A 12 9.53 -13.91 13.53
C GLU A 12 8.75 -12.70 13.00
N GLN A 13 7.48 -12.56 13.40
CA GLN A 13 6.64 -11.42 13.07
C GLN A 13 7.21 -10.13 13.69
N ARG A 14 7.64 -10.19 14.95
CA ARG A 14 8.27 -9.07 15.64
C ARG A 14 9.54 -8.64 14.91
N ALA A 15 10.41 -9.60 14.58
CA ALA A 15 11.62 -9.33 13.80
C ALA A 15 11.29 -8.65 12.47
N ALA A 16 10.32 -9.17 11.71
CA ALA A 16 9.89 -8.59 10.44
C ALA A 16 9.31 -7.16 10.59
N VAL A 17 8.56 -6.90 11.66
CA VAL A 17 7.99 -5.57 11.95
C VAL A 17 9.09 -4.56 12.28
N THR A 18 10.09 -4.96 13.08
CA THR A 18 11.13 -4.08 13.60
C THR A 18 12.42 -4.09 12.77
N LEU A 19 12.43 -4.70 11.58
CA LEU A 19 13.58 -4.68 10.68
C LEU A 19 14.10 -3.25 10.46
N PRO A 20 15.43 -3.04 10.42
CA PRO A 20 16.03 -1.73 10.17
C PRO A 20 15.74 -1.24 8.75
N HIS A 21 16.29 -0.08 8.40
CA HIS A 21 16.14 0.54 7.09
C HIS A 21 16.97 -0.19 6.03
N GLU A 22 16.47 -1.34 5.59
CA GLU A 22 17.10 -2.19 4.59
C GLU A 22 16.07 -2.87 3.68
N SER A 23 16.55 -3.41 2.56
CA SER A 23 15.72 -4.25 1.69
C SER A 23 15.59 -5.64 2.30
N ALA A 24 14.36 -6.14 2.41
CA ALA A 24 14.08 -7.43 3.04
C ALA A 24 13.03 -8.23 2.27
N LEU A 25 13.19 -9.56 2.27
CA LEU A 25 12.22 -10.52 1.75
C LEU A 25 11.64 -11.33 2.92
N ILE A 26 10.33 -11.20 3.13
CA ILE A 26 9.62 -11.97 4.16
C ILE A 26 8.87 -13.13 3.50
N LEU A 27 9.39 -14.35 3.69
CA LEU A 27 8.74 -15.58 3.25
C LEU A 27 7.67 -15.99 4.27
N ALA A 28 6.43 -16.16 3.81
CA ALA A 28 5.30 -16.34 4.73
C ALA A 28 4.22 -17.26 4.15
N GLY A 29 4.05 -18.42 4.79
CA GLY A 29 3.04 -19.43 4.43
C GLY A 29 1.59 -18.97 4.64
N ALA A 30 0.62 -19.77 4.20
CA ALA A 30 -0.79 -19.52 4.51
C ALA A 30 -1.01 -19.42 6.03
N GLY A 31 -1.91 -18.55 6.48
CA GLY A 31 -2.23 -18.39 7.92
C GLY A 31 -1.17 -17.70 8.79
N SER A 32 0.06 -17.46 8.30
CA SER A 32 1.18 -16.89 9.07
C SER A 32 1.03 -15.43 9.54
N GLY A 33 -0.07 -14.76 9.20
CA GLY A 33 -0.30 -13.36 9.60
C GLY A 33 0.37 -12.31 8.70
N LYS A 34 0.68 -12.62 7.43
CA LYS A 34 1.27 -11.68 6.44
C LYS A 34 0.72 -10.25 6.50
N THR A 35 -0.60 -10.11 6.37
CA THR A 35 -1.27 -8.80 6.37
C THR A 35 -1.09 -8.08 7.71
N ARG A 36 -1.10 -8.83 8.82
CA ARG A 36 -0.84 -8.29 10.15
C ARG A 36 0.59 -7.76 10.24
N VAL A 37 1.59 -8.52 9.81
CA VAL A 37 3.00 -8.08 9.80
C VAL A 37 3.17 -6.79 8.99
N LEU A 38 2.66 -6.75 7.76
CA LEU A 38 2.80 -5.57 6.89
C LEU A 38 2.14 -4.32 7.47
N THR A 39 0.89 -4.44 7.93
CA THR A 39 0.17 -3.31 8.53
C THR A 39 0.84 -2.84 9.82
N THR A 40 1.30 -3.77 10.66
CA THR A 40 2.00 -3.47 11.91
C THR A 40 3.34 -2.80 11.64
N ARG A 41 4.10 -3.22 10.62
CA ARG A 41 5.35 -2.56 10.20
C ARG A 41 5.12 -1.12 9.76
N ILE A 42 4.10 -0.86 8.95
CA ILE A 42 3.76 0.51 8.52
C ILE A 42 3.47 1.40 9.72
N VAL A 43 2.64 0.92 10.65
CA VAL A 43 2.30 1.67 11.88
C VAL A 43 3.53 1.86 12.75
N TRP A 44 4.39 0.84 12.90
CA TRP A 44 5.63 0.92 13.66
C TRP A 44 6.56 2.02 13.13
N LEU A 45 6.80 2.05 11.81
CA LEU A 45 7.64 3.06 11.17
C LEU A 45 7.10 4.48 11.41
N ILE A 46 5.78 4.66 11.37
CA ILE A 46 5.14 5.96 11.60
C ILE A 46 5.22 6.36 13.08
N GLN A 47 4.82 5.47 14.00
CA GLN A 47 4.76 5.78 15.43
C GLN A 47 6.14 5.98 16.06
N THR A 48 7.18 5.37 15.51
CA THR A 48 8.57 5.56 15.96
C THR A 48 9.26 6.74 15.27
N GLY A 49 8.56 7.48 14.40
CA GLY A 49 9.10 8.65 13.72
C GLY A 49 10.12 8.35 12.63
N GLN A 50 10.26 7.09 12.22
CA GLN A 50 11.19 6.68 11.16
C GLN A 50 10.74 7.17 9.78
N VAL A 51 9.42 7.21 9.52
CA VAL A 51 8.85 7.65 8.23
C VAL A 51 7.54 8.40 8.48
N SER A 52 7.28 9.47 7.72
CA SER A 52 5.99 10.14 7.74
C SER A 52 4.90 9.29 7.05
N PRO A 53 3.61 9.48 7.33
CA PRO A 53 2.54 8.73 6.66
C PRO A 53 2.58 8.83 5.12
N HIS A 54 3.06 9.95 4.58
CA HIS A 54 3.19 10.18 3.14
C HIS A 54 4.45 9.56 2.53
N GLY A 55 5.42 9.14 3.34
CA GLY A 55 6.65 8.47 2.89
C GLY A 55 6.50 6.95 2.70
N ILE A 56 5.29 6.41 2.85
CA ILE A 56 5.01 4.97 2.71
C ILE A 56 4.27 4.69 1.39
N LEU A 57 4.80 3.75 0.61
CA LEU A 57 4.13 3.12 -0.52
C LEU A 57 3.85 1.65 -0.19
N ALA A 58 2.59 1.25 -0.13
CA ALA A 58 2.18 -0.13 0.11
C ALA A 58 1.27 -0.62 -1.03
N VAL A 59 1.72 -1.68 -1.73
CA VAL A 59 1.08 -2.18 -2.95
C VAL A 59 0.55 -3.59 -2.75
N THR A 60 -0.64 -3.87 -3.28
CA THR A 60 -1.24 -5.21 -3.31
C THR A 60 -1.93 -5.48 -4.65
N PHE A 61 -2.42 -6.71 -4.86
CA PHE A 61 -3.05 -7.10 -6.13
C PHE A 61 -4.55 -6.80 -6.19
N THR A 62 -5.25 -6.79 -5.05
CA THR A 62 -6.71 -6.66 -5.05
C THR A 62 -7.18 -5.42 -4.30
N ASN A 63 -8.28 -4.83 -4.78
CA ASN A 63 -8.92 -3.72 -4.09
C ASN A 63 -9.40 -4.10 -2.69
N LYS A 64 -9.81 -5.36 -2.49
CA LYS A 64 -10.22 -5.89 -1.19
C LYS A 64 -9.05 -5.86 -0.19
N ALA A 65 -7.88 -6.37 -0.59
CA ALA A 65 -6.70 -6.36 0.26
C ALA A 65 -6.22 -4.92 0.57
N ALA A 66 -6.27 -4.02 -0.41
CA ALA A 66 -5.89 -2.62 -0.21
C ALA A 66 -6.81 -1.93 0.81
N LYS A 67 -8.13 -2.11 0.67
CA LYS A 67 -9.13 -1.60 1.63
C LYS A 67 -8.93 -2.17 3.02
N GLU A 68 -8.75 -3.48 3.13
CA GLU A 68 -8.53 -4.15 4.43
C GLU A 68 -7.25 -3.63 5.12
N MET A 69 -6.15 -3.52 4.36
CA MET A 69 -4.88 -2.97 4.85
C MET A 69 -5.05 -1.54 5.37
N MET A 70 -5.75 -0.69 4.60
CA MET A 70 -6.02 0.70 4.96
C MET A 70 -6.89 0.81 6.22
N THR A 71 -7.93 -0.02 6.34
CA THR A 71 -8.79 -0.08 7.53
C THR A 71 -7.98 -0.44 8.77
N ARG A 72 -7.11 -1.47 8.68
CA ARG A 72 -6.25 -1.90 9.80
C ARG A 72 -5.26 -0.80 10.22
N ILE A 73 -4.61 -0.15 9.25
CA ILE A 73 -3.68 0.96 9.53
C ILE A 73 -4.40 2.11 10.24
N SER A 74 -5.57 2.51 9.72
CA SER A 74 -6.38 3.60 10.29
C SER A 74 -6.86 3.30 11.72
N ALA A 75 -7.15 2.04 12.03
CA ALA A 75 -7.56 1.63 13.37
C ALA A 75 -6.41 1.70 14.41
N MET A 76 -5.15 1.61 13.96
CA MET A 76 -3.96 1.61 14.84
C MET A 76 -3.28 2.97 14.97
N LEU A 77 -3.66 3.94 14.13
CA LEU A 77 -3.05 5.26 14.07
C LEU A 77 -4.05 6.36 14.45
N PRO A 78 -3.78 7.17 15.49
CA PRO A 78 -4.65 8.29 15.87
C PRO A 78 -4.42 9.51 14.97
N ILE A 79 -4.33 9.31 13.65
CA ILE A 79 -4.09 10.37 12.66
C ILE A 79 -4.99 10.18 11.45
N ASN A 80 -5.17 11.26 10.68
CA ASN A 80 -5.81 11.16 9.38
C ASN A 80 -4.90 10.41 8.40
N THR A 81 -5.32 9.22 8.00
CA THR A 81 -4.60 8.37 7.05
C THR A 81 -5.01 8.60 5.59
N ARG A 82 -5.91 9.55 5.34
CA ARG A 82 -6.30 9.97 3.98
C ARG A 82 -5.06 10.49 3.25
N GLY A 83 -4.88 10.00 2.02
CA GLY A 83 -3.78 10.42 1.15
C GLY A 83 -2.55 9.52 1.23
N MET A 84 -2.46 8.59 2.18
CA MET A 84 -1.42 7.55 2.17
C MET A 84 -1.42 6.77 0.84
N TRP A 85 -0.25 6.31 0.40
CA TRP A 85 -0.10 5.53 -0.83
C TRP A 85 -0.26 4.04 -0.56
N VAL A 86 -1.45 3.64 -0.13
CA VAL A 86 -1.83 2.23 0.10
C VAL A 86 -2.89 1.84 -0.93
N GLY A 87 -2.58 0.89 -1.82
CA GLY A 87 -3.45 0.61 -2.96
C GLY A 87 -3.04 -0.58 -3.81
N THR A 88 -3.71 -0.74 -4.95
CA THR A 88 -3.30 -1.71 -5.96
C THR A 88 -2.26 -1.13 -6.91
N PHE A 89 -1.54 -1.98 -7.64
CA PHE A 89 -0.64 -1.53 -8.71
C PHE A 89 -1.34 -0.55 -9.66
N HIS A 90 -2.49 -0.95 -10.23
CA HIS A 90 -3.28 -0.09 -11.12
C HIS A 90 -3.79 1.18 -10.45
N GLY A 91 -4.33 1.07 -9.22
CA GLY A 91 -4.87 2.22 -8.51
C GLY A 91 -3.83 3.29 -8.20
N LEU A 92 -2.65 2.87 -7.72
CA LEU A 92 -1.55 3.76 -7.39
C LEU A 92 -0.89 4.34 -8.65
N ALA A 93 -0.70 3.54 -9.70
CA ALA A 93 -0.20 4.03 -10.98
C ALA A 93 -1.16 5.07 -11.60
N ASN A 94 -2.46 4.80 -11.61
CA ASN A 94 -3.46 5.77 -12.08
C ASN A 94 -3.47 7.05 -11.23
N ARG A 95 -3.32 6.96 -9.90
CA ARG A 95 -3.18 8.14 -9.03
C ARG A 95 -1.94 8.96 -9.38
N LEU A 96 -0.80 8.29 -9.59
CA LEU A 96 0.46 8.93 -9.97
C LEU A 96 0.33 9.66 -11.32
N LEU A 97 -0.18 8.97 -12.34
CA LEU A 97 -0.39 9.55 -13.68
C LEU A 97 -1.38 10.71 -13.67
N ARG A 98 -2.45 10.64 -12.88
CA ARG A 98 -3.39 11.77 -12.73
C ARG A 98 -2.78 12.98 -12.03
N THR A 99 -1.86 12.74 -11.09
CA THR A 99 -1.16 13.81 -10.38
C THR A 99 -0.12 14.48 -11.28
N HIS A 100 0.55 13.71 -12.14
CA HIS A 100 1.64 14.16 -13.01
C HIS A 100 1.32 13.99 -14.50
N PHE A 101 0.09 14.34 -14.89
CA PHE A 101 -0.39 14.10 -16.27
C PHE A 101 0.42 14.88 -17.30
N ARG A 102 0.89 16.08 -16.95
CA ARG A 102 1.67 16.95 -17.85
C ARG A 102 3.04 16.34 -18.13
N GLU A 103 3.72 15.89 -17.09
CA GLU A 103 5.03 15.25 -17.17
C GLU A 103 4.96 13.90 -17.89
N ALA A 104 3.83 13.20 -17.77
CA ALA A 104 3.55 11.97 -18.51
C ALA A 104 3.14 12.20 -19.98
N GLY A 105 2.98 13.45 -20.43
CA GLY A 105 2.50 13.75 -21.79
C GLY A 105 1.05 13.30 -22.04
N LEU A 106 0.24 13.19 -20.99
CA LEU A 106 -1.14 12.73 -21.05
C LEU A 106 -2.13 13.91 -20.95
N PRO A 107 -3.33 13.80 -21.54
CA PRO A 107 -4.43 14.70 -21.22
C PRO A 107 -4.81 14.58 -19.74
N GLN A 108 -5.19 15.68 -19.08
CA GLN A 108 -5.63 15.65 -17.67
C GLN A 108 -6.79 14.66 -17.43
N SER A 109 -7.68 14.54 -18.41
CA SER A 109 -8.85 13.67 -18.41
C SER A 109 -8.64 12.39 -19.21
N PHE A 110 -7.42 11.85 -19.27
CA PHE A 110 -7.16 10.60 -19.99
C PHE A 110 -8.09 9.47 -19.51
N GLN A 111 -8.51 8.65 -20.46
CA GLN A 111 -9.41 7.53 -20.23
C GLN A 111 -8.61 6.25 -20.01
N ILE A 112 -9.11 5.38 -19.15
CA ILE A 112 -8.64 4.01 -19.02
C ILE A 112 -9.56 3.17 -19.89
N LEU A 113 -9.02 2.58 -20.94
CA LEU A 113 -9.77 1.69 -21.82
C LEU A 113 -9.99 0.35 -21.12
N ASP A 114 -11.23 -0.09 -21.06
CA ASP A 114 -11.53 -1.47 -20.70
C ASP A 114 -11.31 -2.41 -21.89
N SER A 115 -11.51 -3.72 -21.68
CA SER A 115 -11.31 -4.72 -22.73
C SER A 115 -12.23 -4.53 -23.94
N GLN A 116 -13.44 -3.98 -23.74
CA GLN A 116 -14.40 -3.74 -24.81
C GLN A 116 -14.02 -2.49 -25.62
N ASP A 117 -13.56 -1.43 -24.94
CA ASP A 117 -13.01 -0.24 -25.58
C ASP A 117 -11.80 -0.60 -26.45
N GLN A 118 -10.88 -1.42 -25.92
CA GLN A 118 -9.70 -1.90 -26.64
C GLN A 118 -10.10 -2.70 -27.89
N LEU A 119 -11.04 -3.63 -27.76
CA LEU A 119 -11.52 -4.42 -28.90
C LEU A 119 -12.18 -3.53 -29.97
N SER A 120 -12.96 -2.55 -29.54
CA SER A 120 -13.63 -1.60 -30.43
C SER A 120 -12.64 -0.72 -31.18
N ALA A 121 -11.54 -0.30 -30.52
CA ALA A 121 -10.48 0.48 -31.15
C ALA A 121 -9.76 -0.32 -32.24
N ILE A 122 -9.40 -1.58 -31.96
CA ILE A 122 -8.73 -2.45 -32.93
C ILE A 122 -9.61 -2.72 -34.16
N LYS A 123 -10.91 -2.93 -33.98
CA LYS A 123 -11.85 -3.17 -35.09
C LYS A 123 -12.02 -1.96 -36.03
N ARG A 124 -11.58 -0.77 -35.63
CA ARG A 124 -11.66 0.47 -36.42
C ARG A 124 -10.37 0.82 -37.14
N LEU A 125 -9.28 0.09 -36.90
CA LEU A 125 -8.03 0.16 -37.66
C LEU A 125 -8.18 -0.59 -38.99
#